data_AF-A0A195FSN1-F1
#
_entry.id   AF-A0A195FSN1-F1
#
_cell.length_a   1.000
_cell.length_b   1.000
_cell.length_c   1.000
_cell.angle_alpha   90.00
_cell.angle_beta   90.00
_cell.angle_gamma   90.00
#
_symmetry.space_group_name_H-M   'P 1'
#
loop_
_entity.id
_entity.type
_entity.pdbx_description
1 polymer ?
#
loop_
_entity_poly.entity_id
_entity_poly.type
_entity_poly.pdbx_seq_one_letter_code
_entity_poly.pdbx_strand_id
1 'polypeptide(L)'
;MGVYVTGVIGVIVFYVAVLAVGIWAAAFKRRQVAQGHFQADMMLANRRLGPLLGVFTLIATWVGGAFVNGTAEAMFTRGLAWCQVPIGYSLSLIFGAMLFVRPMRKAEYVTMLDPFQERYGAGIGGLLFLPALCGDLFWCGAVLRALGSSLAVVAGVDPNISVCASALLAAIYTVFGGLYSVACTDALQLLCILLGLVIAAPFSMVHPAVSFENHLTTRDWLGHVKSEDIGEWVDGMLLLVFGGIPWQGYFQRILSIKSTSVATTLSIASMFGCLILAVPSALIGVVARATDWSSVPGYNRTFTTEDGNAAMPMVLRYLTPQWVSFVGLGAISAAVMSSADSSILASSSMFTRNVYKLTIRPKASERELNWVLRIAVIAVSILSTLVALTVSSVYYLS
;
A
#
# COMPACT_ATOMS: atom_id res chain seq x y z
N MET A 1 -17.41 17.67 -15.93
CA MET A 1 -17.55 16.20 -15.90
C MET A 1 -18.67 15.87 -14.92
N GLY A 2 -19.70 15.13 -15.34
CA GLY A 2 -20.75 14.69 -14.42
C GLY A 2 -20.22 13.62 -13.46
N VAL A 3 -20.74 13.59 -12.23
CA VAL A 3 -20.43 12.54 -11.26
C VAL A 3 -21.05 11.23 -11.74
N TYR A 4 -20.24 10.17 -11.84
CA TYR A 4 -20.70 8.84 -12.21
C TYR A 4 -21.31 8.17 -10.99
N VAL A 5 -22.62 8.39 -10.80
CA VAL A 5 -23.40 7.95 -9.63
C VAL A 5 -23.11 6.49 -9.25
N THR A 6 -23.03 5.63 -10.24
CA THR A 6 -22.78 4.20 -10.05
C THR A 6 -21.36 3.89 -9.56
N GLY A 7 -20.35 4.66 -10.00
CA GLY A 7 -18.97 4.54 -9.51
C GLY A 7 -18.84 5.02 -8.06
N VAL A 8 -19.54 6.10 -7.72
CA VAL A 8 -19.62 6.61 -6.35
C VAL A 8 -20.27 5.57 -5.42
N ILE A 9 -21.38 4.96 -5.84
CA ILE A 9 -22.04 3.89 -5.07
C ILE A 9 -21.07 2.73 -4.82
N GLY A 10 -20.31 2.29 -5.83
CA GLY A 10 -19.32 1.22 -5.69
C GLY A 10 -18.25 1.53 -4.64
N VAL A 11 -17.69 2.74 -4.67
CA VAL A 11 -16.70 3.20 -3.68
C VAL A 11 -17.30 3.27 -2.28
N ILE A 12 -18.52 3.79 -2.13
CA ILE A 12 -19.20 3.85 -0.83
C ILE A 12 -19.44 2.45 -0.26
N VAL A 13 -19.95 1.52 -1.08
CA VAL A 13 -20.17 0.13 -0.66
C VAL A 13 -18.86 -0.51 -0.22
N PHE A 14 -17.78 -0.30 -0.98
CA PHE A 14 -16.45 -0.78 -0.64
C PHE A 14 -15.96 -0.19 0.70
N TYR A 15 -16.06 1.13 0.89
CA TYR A 15 -15.66 1.80 2.13
C TYR A 15 -16.45 1.31 3.34
N VAL A 16 -17.76 1.13 3.19
CA VAL A 16 -18.62 0.58 4.23
C VAL A 16 -18.20 -0.86 4.57
N ALA A 17 -17.88 -1.69 3.57
CA ALA A 17 -17.44 -3.06 3.80
C ALA A 17 -16.10 -3.13 4.56
N VAL A 18 -15.11 -2.32 4.17
CA VAL A 18 -13.82 -2.25 4.87
C VAL A 18 -14.02 -1.73 6.30
N LEU A 19 -14.80 -0.67 6.47
CA LEU A 19 -15.10 -0.12 7.80
C LEU A 19 -15.83 -1.13 8.69
N ALA A 20 -16.80 -1.85 8.14
CA ALA A 20 -17.55 -2.89 8.86
C ALA A 20 -16.62 -4.03 9.31
N VAL A 21 -15.73 -4.51 8.45
CA VAL A 21 -14.74 -5.54 8.80
C VAL A 21 -13.75 -5.02 9.85
N GLY A 22 -13.28 -3.78 9.72
CA GLY A 22 -12.39 -3.17 10.70
C GLY A 22 -13.04 -3.03 12.08
N ILE A 23 -14.26 -2.50 12.14
CA ILE A 23 -15.03 -2.38 13.39
C ILE A 23 -15.34 -3.76 13.97
N TRP A 24 -15.74 -4.73 13.14
CA TRP A 24 -15.98 -6.11 13.57
C TRP A 24 -14.72 -6.75 14.17
N ALA A 25 -13.57 -6.62 13.50
CA ALA A 25 -12.29 -7.14 13.99
C ALA A 25 -11.89 -6.49 15.31
N ALA A 26 -12.08 -5.18 15.44
CA ALA A 26 -11.85 -4.43 16.67
C ALA A 26 -12.78 -4.91 17.82
N ALA A 27 -14.07 -5.13 17.54
CA ALA A 27 -15.05 -5.59 18.50
C ALA A 27 -14.84 -7.05 18.92
N PHE A 28 -14.53 -7.93 17.98
CA PHE A 28 -14.21 -9.34 18.23
C PHE A 28 -13.01 -9.47 19.16
N LYS A 29 -11.96 -8.67 18.92
CA LYS A 29 -10.77 -8.68 19.78
C LYS A 29 -11.04 -8.10 21.16
N ARG A 30 -11.84 -7.03 21.30
CA ARG A 30 -12.25 -6.51 22.63
C ARG A 30 -12.91 -7.57 23.51
N ARG A 31 -13.60 -8.55 22.91
CA ARG A 31 -14.20 -9.69 23.65
C ARG A 31 -13.18 -10.73 24.11
N GLN A 32 -12.02 -10.84 23.46
CA GLN A 32 -10.95 -11.79 23.83
C GLN A 32 -9.89 -11.19 24.76
N VAL A 33 -9.76 -9.86 24.87
CA VAL A 33 -8.71 -9.17 25.66
C VAL A 33 -9.12 -9.03 27.14
N ALA A 34 -9.58 -10.13 27.75
CA ALA A 34 -9.86 -10.14 29.19
C ALA A 34 -8.58 -10.18 30.06
N GLN A 35 -7.38 -10.47 29.54
CA GLN A 35 -6.19 -10.75 30.38
C GLN A 35 -4.80 -10.52 29.71
N GLY A 36 -4.47 -9.34 29.14
CA GLY A 36 -3.16 -9.14 28.49
C GLY A 36 -2.60 -7.70 28.40
N HIS A 37 -1.30 -7.58 28.10
CA HIS A 37 -0.55 -6.34 27.86
C HIS A 37 -1.02 -5.63 26.59
N PHE A 38 -1.81 -4.56 26.76
CA PHE A 38 -2.61 -3.94 25.70
C PHE A 38 -1.80 -3.18 24.63
N GLN A 39 -0.60 -2.67 24.94
CA GLN A 39 0.25 -2.01 23.94
C GLN A 39 0.73 -3.01 22.86
N ALA A 40 1.18 -4.20 23.27
CA ALA A 40 1.54 -5.27 22.36
C ALA A 40 0.33 -5.75 21.53
N ASP A 41 -0.89 -5.60 22.06
CA ASP A 41 -2.11 -5.89 21.31
C ASP A 41 -2.40 -4.90 20.19
N MET A 42 -2.15 -3.61 20.39
CA MET A 42 -2.40 -2.61 19.36
C MET A 42 -1.27 -2.55 18.32
N MET A 43 -0.02 -2.73 18.76
CA MET A 43 1.16 -2.58 17.88
C MET A 43 1.62 -3.88 17.22
N LEU A 44 1.39 -5.03 17.86
CA LEU A 44 1.87 -6.35 17.40
C LEU A 44 0.77 -7.41 17.40
N ALA A 45 -0.50 -7.03 17.60
CA ALA A 45 -1.60 -7.99 17.71
C ALA A 45 -1.31 -9.17 18.68
N ASN A 46 -0.57 -8.91 19.77
CA ASN A 46 -0.10 -9.90 20.76
C ASN A 46 0.76 -11.03 20.19
N ARG A 47 1.36 -10.82 19.02
CA ARG A 47 2.04 -11.88 18.26
C ARG A 47 1.14 -13.08 17.91
N ARG A 48 -0.18 -12.87 17.82
CA ARG A 48 -1.19 -13.92 17.56
C ARG A 48 -1.77 -13.88 16.15
N LEU A 49 -1.13 -13.20 15.20
CA LEU A 49 -1.57 -13.29 13.80
C LEU A 49 -1.40 -14.73 13.31
N GLY A 50 -2.51 -15.32 12.87
CA GLY A 50 -2.52 -16.65 12.26
C GLY A 50 -1.76 -16.64 10.92
N PRO A 51 -1.23 -17.79 10.47
CA PRO A 51 -0.37 -17.83 9.28
C PRO A 51 -1.02 -17.28 8.01
N LEU A 52 -2.32 -17.55 7.81
CA LEU A 52 -3.08 -17.06 6.66
C LEU A 52 -3.17 -15.53 6.66
N LEU A 53 -3.57 -14.96 7.80
CA LEU A 53 -3.67 -13.51 7.96
C LEU A 53 -2.30 -12.83 7.83
N GLY A 54 -1.25 -13.49 8.35
CA GLY A 54 0.15 -13.05 8.25
C GLY A 54 0.64 -12.93 6.80
N VAL A 55 0.36 -13.92 5.94
CA VAL A 55 0.72 -13.85 4.51
C VAL A 55 -0.06 -12.75 3.81
N PHE A 56 -1.38 -12.67 4.01
CA PHE A 56 -2.17 -11.65 3.35
C PHE A 56 -1.77 -10.23 3.74
N THR A 57 -1.52 -9.94 5.02
CA THR A 57 -1.05 -8.60 5.42
C THR A 57 0.36 -8.31 4.92
N LEU A 58 1.25 -9.31 4.85
CA LEU A 58 2.61 -9.11 4.30
C LEU A 58 2.59 -8.83 2.79
N ILE A 59 1.74 -9.52 2.04
CA ILE A 59 1.51 -9.22 0.63
C ILE A 59 0.89 -7.83 0.49
N ALA A 60 -0.18 -7.53 1.23
CA ALA A 60 -0.89 -6.26 1.17
C ALA A 60 -0.01 -5.04 1.52
N THR A 61 0.95 -5.23 2.45
CA THR A 61 1.92 -4.19 2.81
C THR A 61 2.71 -3.69 1.60
N TRP A 62 3.02 -4.57 0.63
CA TRP A 62 3.76 -4.20 -0.57
C TRP A 62 2.87 -4.02 -1.80
N VAL A 63 1.80 -4.81 -1.93
CA VAL A 63 0.80 -4.69 -3.00
C VAL A 63 -0.15 -3.54 -2.65
N GLY A 64 0.42 -2.35 -2.62
CA GLY A 64 -0.24 -1.10 -2.33
C GLY A 64 -0.70 -0.35 -3.58
N GLY A 65 -1.23 0.86 -3.37
CA GLY A 65 -1.66 1.74 -4.45
C GLY A 65 -0.53 2.09 -5.43
N ALA A 66 0.66 2.40 -4.90
CA ALA A 66 1.85 2.65 -5.70
C ALA A 66 2.32 1.42 -6.48
N PHE A 67 2.18 0.23 -5.90
CA PHE A 67 2.52 -1.02 -6.58
C PHE A 67 1.60 -1.27 -7.78
N VAL A 68 0.29 -1.20 -7.58
CA VAL A 68 -0.71 -1.46 -8.63
C VAL A 68 -0.66 -0.39 -9.72
N ASN A 69 -0.72 0.89 -9.34
CA ASN A 69 -0.72 2.00 -10.31
C ASN A 69 0.66 2.16 -10.97
N GLY A 70 1.74 2.11 -10.18
CA GLY A 70 3.11 2.27 -10.69
C GLY A 70 3.55 1.14 -11.61
N THR A 71 3.12 -0.11 -11.36
CA THR A 71 3.35 -1.22 -12.29
C THR A 71 2.66 -0.96 -13.62
N ALA A 72 1.40 -0.51 -13.61
CA ALA A 72 0.67 -0.22 -14.83
C ALA A 72 1.26 0.98 -15.59
N GLU A 73 1.67 2.03 -14.86
CA GLU A 73 2.34 3.21 -15.42
C GLU A 73 3.68 2.85 -16.06
N ALA A 74 4.52 2.05 -15.39
CA ALA A 74 5.81 1.61 -15.93
C ALA A 74 5.63 0.78 -17.20
N MET A 75 4.67 -0.15 -17.21
CA MET A 75 4.34 -0.94 -18.39
C MET A 75 3.78 -0.11 -19.54
N PHE A 76 3.00 0.93 -19.24
CA PHE A 76 2.47 1.84 -20.24
C PHE A 76 3.56 2.73 -20.85
N THR A 77 4.45 3.30 -20.04
CA THR A 77 5.42 4.31 -20.45
C THR A 77 6.72 3.71 -21.00
N ARG A 78 7.39 2.86 -20.22
CA ARG A 78 8.75 2.36 -20.48
C ARG A 78 8.84 0.86 -20.77
N GLY A 79 7.80 0.09 -20.46
CA GLY A 79 7.72 -1.36 -20.70
C GLY A 79 8.29 -2.23 -19.56
N LEU A 80 8.25 -3.56 -19.76
CA LEU A 80 8.59 -4.57 -18.74
C LEU A 80 10.00 -4.41 -18.17
N ALA A 81 10.98 -4.04 -18.99
CA ALA A 81 12.37 -3.89 -18.59
C ALA A 81 12.54 -2.82 -17.49
N TRP A 82 11.67 -1.81 -17.47
CA TRP A 82 11.64 -0.75 -16.46
C TRP A 82 10.64 -1.01 -15.32
N CYS A 83 9.84 -2.07 -15.42
CA CYS A 83 8.86 -2.47 -14.41
C CYS A 83 9.54 -3.22 -13.25
N GLN A 84 10.41 -2.53 -12.52
CA GLN A 84 11.21 -3.10 -11.45
C GLN A 84 10.43 -3.33 -10.15
N VAL A 85 9.39 -2.53 -9.89
CA VAL A 85 8.63 -2.50 -8.63
C VAL A 85 8.22 -3.90 -8.12
N PRO A 86 7.60 -4.78 -8.94
CA PRO A 86 7.26 -6.14 -8.50
C PRO A 86 8.45 -6.99 -8.08
N ILE A 87 9.55 -6.92 -8.83
CA ILE A 87 10.74 -7.74 -8.59
C ILE A 87 11.53 -7.20 -7.40
N GLY A 88 11.69 -5.88 -7.31
CA GLY A 88 12.42 -5.21 -6.24
C GLY A 88 11.81 -5.48 -4.86
N TYR A 89 10.50 -5.27 -4.69
CA TYR A 89 9.84 -5.54 -3.41
C TYR A 89 9.74 -7.04 -3.09
N SER A 90 9.65 -7.89 -4.10
CA SER A 90 9.73 -9.35 -3.93
C SER A 90 11.08 -9.78 -3.35
N LEU A 91 12.17 -9.23 -3.87
CA LEU A 91 13.51 -9.47 -3.32
C LEU A 91 13.69 -8.84 -1.93
N SER A 92 13.13 -7.65 -1.69
CA SER A 92 13.10 -7.04 -0.35
C SER A 92 12.47 -7.98 0.68
N LEU A 93 11.36 -8.64 0.36
CA LEU A 93 10.74 -9.64 1.23
C LEU A 93 11.68 -10.81 1.54
N ILE A 94 12.40 -11.34 0.54
CA ILE A 94 13.37 -12.42 0.76
C ILE A 94 14.54 -11.96 1.64
N PHE A 95 15.22 -10.87 1.27
CA PHE A 95 16.39 -10.39 2.00
C PHE A 95 16.02 -9.94 3.41
N GLY A 96 14.91 -9.23 3.54
CA GLY A 96 14.30 -8.90 4.83
C GLY A 96 14.05 -10.16 5.67
N ALA A 97 13.54 -11.24 5.06
CA ALA A 97 13.22 -12.47 5.75
C ALA A 97 14.47 -13.20 6.27
N MET A 98 15.48 -13.31 5.42
CA MET A 98 16.71 -14.05 5.70
C MET A 98 17.62 -13.32 6.68
N LEU A 99 17.76 -12.00 6.53
CA LEU A 99 18.72 -11.19 7.27
C LEU A 99 18.16 -10.67 8.58
N PHE A 100 16.90 -10.21 8.60
CA PHE A 100 16.40 -9.40 9.72
C PHE A 100 15.33 -10.07 10.59
N VAL A 101 14.54 -11.02 10.09
CA VAL A 101 13.49 -11.69 10.91
C VAL A 101 14.06 -12.33 12.17
N ARG A 102 15.13 -13.13 12.01
CA ARG A 102 15.75 -13.86 13.12
C ARG A 102 16.33 -12.94 14.20
N PRO A 103 17.22 -11.97 13.89
CA PRO A 103 17.79 -11.11 14.91
C PRO A 103 16.73 -10.23 15.59
N MET A 104 15.80 -9.64 14.82
CA MET A 104 14.79 -8.74 15.37
C MET A 104 13.86 -9.45 16.36
N ARG A 105 13.50 -10.70 16.04
CA ARG A 105 12.66 -11.50 16.93
C ARG A 105 13.39 -12.06 18.14
N LYS A 106 14.66 -12.44 17.99
CA LYS A 106 15.45 -12.98 19.12
C LYS A 106 15.61 -11.93 20.23
N ALA A 107 15.74 -10.67 19.84
CA ALA A 107 15.81 -9.53 20.77
C ALA A 107 14.43 -9.00 21.21
N GLU A 108 13.34 -9.64 20.79
CA GLU A 108 11.97 -9.27 21.11
C GLU A 108 11.59 -7.81 20.79
N TYR A 109 12.21 -7.23 19.76
CA TYR A 109 11.93 -5.86 19.35
C TYR A 109 10.47 -5.68 18.91
N VAL A 110 10.02 -4.43 19.01
CA VAL A 110 8.67 -3.97 18.61
C VAL A 110 8.75 -3.08 17.38
N THR A 111 9.83 -2.33 17.23
CA THR A 111 10.04 -1.43 16.10
C THR A 111 11.41 -1.64 15.45
N MET A 112 11.52 -1.20 14.20
CA MET A 112 12.79 -1.21 13.48
C MET A 112 13.86 -0.29 14.10
N LEU A 113 13.46 0.65 14.97
CA LEU A 113 14.36 1.59 15.62
C LEU A 113 14.94 1.04 16.94
N ASP A 114 14.33 0.00 17.51
CA ASP A 114 14.75 -0.59 18.80
C ASP A 114 16.24 -1.00 18.83
N PRO A 115 16.81 -1.70 17.82
CA PRO A 115 18.24 -2.06 17.84
C PRO A 115 19.16 -0.83 17.82
N PHE A 116 18.78 0.22 17.10
CA PHE A 116 19.56 1.47 17.07
C PHE A 116 19.48 2.19 18.41
N GLN A 117 18.31 2.18 19.04
CA GLN A 117 18.11 2.80 20.35
C GLN A 117 18.84 2.05 21.47
N GLU A 118 18.93 0.73 21.39
CA GLU A 118 19.73 -0.10 22.30
C GLU A 118 21.22 0.17 22.15
N ARG A 119 21.71 0.32 20.91
CA ARG A 119 23.14 0.54 20.63
C ARG A 119 23.61 1.98 20.87
N TYR A 120 22.81 2.96 20.48
CA TYR A 120 23.20 4.37 20.45
C TYR A 120 22.50 5.23 21.53
N GLY A 121 21.58 4.63 22.30
CA GLY A 121 20.85 5.30 23.37
C GLY A 121 19.56 5.98 22.92
N ALA A 122 18.77 6.41 23.92
CA ALA A 122 17.42 6.92 23.73
C ALA A 122 17.33 8.21 22.89
N GLY A 123 18.33 9.09 22.99
CA GLY A 123 18.38 10.34 22.23
C GLY A 123 18.49 10.10 20.71
N ILE A 124 19.44 9.25 20.29
CA ILE A 124 19.66 8.94 18.87
C ILE A 124 18.49 8.12 18.31
N GLY A 125 17.97 7.14 19.07
CA GLY A 125 16.78 6.37 18.64
C GLY A 125 15.56 7.26 18.40
N GLY A 126 15.34 8.27 19.25
CA GLY A 126 14.29 9.27 19.07
C GLY A 126 14.53 10.21 17.87
N LEU A 127 15.79 10.53 17.54
CA LEU A 127 16.12 11.35 16.38
C LEU A 127 15.90 10.58 15.06
N LEU A 128 16.25 9.29 15.03
CA LEU A 128 16.06 8.40 13.88
C LEU A 128 14.58 8.16 13.54
N PHE A 129 13.67 8.50 14.44
CA PHE A 129 12.25 8.53 14.13
C PHE A 129 11.89 9.62 13.13
N LEU A 130 12.57 10.77 13.09
CA LEU A 130 12.20 11.88 12.20
C LEU A 130 12.31 11.51 10.71
N PRO A 131 13.42 10.92 10.22
CA PRO A 131 13.49 10.45 8.83
C PRO A 131 12.43 9.37 8.52
N ALA A 132 12.21 8.44 9.45
CA ALA A 132 11.20 7.38 9.28
C ALA A 132 9.77 7.95 9.18
N LEU A 133 9.44 8.93 10.03
CA LEU A 133 8.18 9.67 9.97
C LEU A 133 8.04 10.41 8.65
N CYS A 134 9.06 11.14 8.19
CA CYS A 134 9.01 11.84 6.92
C CYS A 134 8.75 10.87 5.75
N GLY A 135 9.44 9.73 5.71
CA GLY A 135 9.21 8.69 4.71
C GLY A 135 7.77 8.19 4.68
N ASP A 136 7.22 7.83 5.84
CA ASP A 136 5.82 7.41 5.98
C ASP A 136 4.82 8.53 5.60
N LEU A 137 5.09 9.78 5.99
CA LEU A 137 4.22 10.93 5.69
C LEU A 137 4.16 11.21 4.19
N PHE A 138 5.31 11.24 3.52
CA PHE A 138 5.41 11.46 2.09
C PHE A 138 4.82 10.31 1.30
N TRP A 139 5.09 9.07 1.69
CA TRP A 139 4.51 7.89 1.06
C TRP A 139 2.99 7.87 1.20
N CYS A 140 2.46 8.05 2.42
CA CYS A 140 1.03 8.10 2.67
C CYS A 140 0.36 9.24 1.90
N GLY A 141 1.00 10.42 1.87
CA GLY A 141 0.54 11.56 1.08
C GLY A 141 0.47 11.25 -0.42
N ALA A 142 1.51 10.63 -0.98
CA ALA A 142 1.57 10.23 -2.38
C ALA A 142 0.45 9.25 -2.76
N VAL A 143 0.26 8.18 -1.98
CA VAL A 143 -0.75 7.16 -2.29
C VAL A 143 -2.16 7.72 -2.15
N LEU A 144 -2.44 8.54 -1.13
CA LEU A 144 -3.74 9.21 -0.97
C LEU A 144 -4.03 10.15 -2.14
N ARG A 145 -3.04 10.93 -2.58
CA ARG A 145 -3.18 11.81 -3.75
C ARG A 145 -3.44 11.01 -5.02
N ALA A 146 -2.73 9.90 -5.22
CA ALA A 146 -2.96 8.99 -6.35
C ALA A 146 -4.38 8.41 -6.34
N LEU A 147 -4.92 8.03 -5.18
CA LEU A 147 -6.32 7.61 -5.05
C LEU A 147 -7.29 8.72 -5.42
N GLY A 148 -7.06 9.94 -4.92
CA GLY A 148 -7.90 11.10 -5.25
C GLY A 148 -7.96 11.35 -6.76
N SER A 149 -6.81 11.28 -7.43
CA SER A 149 -6.73 11.39 -8.90
C SER A 149 -7.47 10.24 -9.60
N SER A 150 -7.28 8.99 -9.17
CA SER A 150 -7.98 7.83 -9.73
C SER A 150 -9.50 7.93 -9.57
N LEU A 151 -9.99 8.34 -8.40
CA LEU A 151 -11.42 8.52 -8.14
C LEU A 151 -12.01 9.70 -8.93
N ALA A 152 -11.24 10.75 -9.15
CA ALA A 152 -11.66 11.84 -10.04
C ALA A 152 -11.77 11.38 -11.49
N VAL A 153 -10.82 10.58 -11.97
CA VAL A 153 -10.86 10.01 -13.31
C VAL A 153 -12.02 9.04 -13.45
N VAL A 154 -12.28 8.14 -12.51
CA VAL A 154 -13.30 7.09 -12.74
C VAL A 154 -14.71 7.51 -12.28
N ALA A 155 -14.83 8.08 -11.07
CA ALA A 155 -16.12 8.44 -10.49
C ALA A 155 -16.53 9.91 -10.75
N GLY A 156 -15.61 10.75 -11.23
CA GLY A 156 -15.88 12.18 -11.44
C GLY A 156 -16.05 12.98 -10.14
N VAL A 157 -15.56 12.45 -9.02
CA VAL A 157 -15.59 13.10 -7.70
C VAL A 157 -14.40 14.04 -7.56
N ASP A 158 -14.55 15.11 -6.79
CA ASP A 158 -13.43 15.98 -6.47
C ASP A 158 -12.26 15.19 -5.81
N PRO A 159 -11.01 15.36 -6.30
CA PRO A 159 -9.86 14.67 -5.75
C PRO A 159 -9.63 14.94 -4.26
N ASN A 160 -9.87 16.16 -3.80
CA ASN A 160 -9.61 16.56 -2.42
C ASN A 160 -10.65 15.95 -1.47
N ILE A 161 -11.92 15.91 -1.88
CA ILE A 161 -12.97 15.19 -1.15
C ILE A 161 -12.61 13.71 -1.03
N SER A 162 -12.14 13.11 -2.12
CA SER A 162 -11.73 11.70 -2.17
C SER A 162 -10.57 11.40 -1.22
N VAL A 163 -9.54 12.26 -1.20
CA VAL A 163 -8.40 12.18 -0.27
C VAL A 163 -8.88 12.27 1.18
N CYS A 164 -9.66 13.29 1.52
CA CYS A 164 -10.15 13.52 2.88
C CYS A 164 -11.04 12.36 3.37
N ALA A 165 -11.95 11.86 2.54
CA ALA A 165 -12.83 10.75 2.89
C ALA A 165 -12.03 9.45 3.13
N SER A 166 -11.07 9.15 2.26
CA SER A 166 -10.22 7.97 2.37
C SER A 166 -9.34 7.99 3.62
N ALA A 167 -8.70 9.14 3.88
CA ALA A 167 -7.86 9.32 5.06
C ALA A 167 -8.67 9.23 6.36
N LEU A 168 -9.87 9.83 6.39
CA LEU A 168 -10.76 9.75 7.54
C LEU A 168 -11.18 8.30 7.84
N LEU A 169 -11.56 7.54 6.80
CA LEU A 169 -11.91 6.12 6.96
C LEU A 169 -10.73 5.31 7.49
N ALA A 170 -9.54 5.48 6.88
CA ALA A 170 -8.31 4.84 7.32
C ALA A 170 -7.99 5.15 8.79
N ALA A 171 -8.11 6.41 9.20
CA ALA A 171 -7.90 6.81 10.58
C ALA A 171 -8.90 6.16 11.54
N ILE A 172 -10.20 6.11 11.20
CA ILE A 172 -11.25 5.59 12.07
C ILE A 172 -10.98 4.12 12.43
N TYR A 173 -10.83 3.22 11.46
CA TYR A 173 -10.65 1.81 11.79
C TYR A 173 -9.27 1.53 12.42
N THR A 174 -8.24 2.32 12.08
CA THR A 174 -6.91 2.21 12.69
C THR A 174 -6.92 2.61 14.17
N VAL A 175 -7.60 3.72 14.53
CA VAL A 175 -7.74 4.19 15.92
C VAL A 175 -8.45 3.14 16.79
N PHE A 176 -9.51 2.52 16.27
CA PHE A 176 -10.32 1.60 17.08
C PHE A 176 -9.76 0.18 17.16
N GLY A 177 -9.06 -0.28 16.13
CA GLY A 177 -8.71 -1.68 15.95
C GLY A 177 -7.23 -2.04 16.01
N GLY A 178 -6.31 -1.09 15.84
CA GLY A 178 -4.86 -1.33 15.82
C GLY A 178 -4.43 -2.36 14.76
N LEU A 179 -3.26 -2.99 14.93
CA LEU A 179 -2.67 -3.89 13.93
C LEU A 179 -3.58 -5.06 13.54
N TYR A 180 -4.39 -5.59 14.47
CA TYR A 180 -5.27 -6.73 14.15
C TYR A 180 -6.39 -6.33 13.20
N SER A 181 -7.02 -5.18 13.42
CA SER A 181 -8.03 -4.66 12.50
C SER A 181 -7.43 -4.35 11.15
N VAL A 182 -6.23 -3.73 11.13
CA VAL A 182 -5.50 -3.43 9.89
C VAL A 182 -5.20 -4.73 9.14
N ALA A 183 -4.72 -5.78 9.81
CA ALA A 183 -4.45 -7.06 9.17
C ALA A 183 -5.74 -7.72 8.59
N CYS A 184 -6.88 -7.61 9.28
CA CYS A 184 -8.15 -8.10 8.76
C CYS A 184 -8.66 -7.31 7.57
N THR A 185 -8.53 -5.98 7.59
CA THR A 185 -8.88 -5.14 6.44
C THR A 185 -7.94 -5.38 5.28
N ASP A 186 -6.64 -5.55 5.52
CA ASP A 186 -5.63 -5.91 4.52
C ASP A 186 -6.02 -7.19 3.76
N ALA A 187 -6.46 -8.23 4.48
CA ALA A 187 -6.86 -9.48 3.85
C ALA A 187 -8.10 -9.31 2.95
N LEU A 188 -9.10 -8.53 3.38
CA LEU A 188 -10.25 -8.21 2.55
C LEU A 188 -9.83 -7.36 1.33
N GLN A 189 -9.03 -6.33 1.56
CA GLN A 189 -8.55 -5.41 0.54
C GLN A 189 -7.74 -6.14 -0.53
N LEU A 190 -6.85 -7.04 -0.13
CA LEU A 190 -6.07 -7.85 -1.05
C LEU A 190 -6.93 -8.79 -1.89
N LEU A 191 -7.98 -9.38 -1.32
CA LEU A 191 -8.96 -10.16 -2.08
C LEU A 191 -9.71 -9.27 -3.08
N CYS A 192 -10.10 -8.06 -2.69
CA CYS A 192 -10.72 -7.09 -3.60
C CYS A 192 -9.78 -6.68 -4.74
N ILE A 193 -8.49 -6.46 -4.45
CA ILE A 193 -7.46 -6.16 -5.45
C ILE A 193 -7.33 -7.32 -6.44
N LEU A 194 -7.17 -8.55 -5.92
CA LEU A 194 -7.05 -9.75 -6.73
C LEU A 194 -8.26 -9.90 -7.66
N LEU A 195 -9.47 -9.88 -7.11
CA LEU A 195 -10.69 -10.05 -7.90
C LEU A 195 -10.89 -8.89 -8.88
N GLY A 196 -10.71 -7.66 -8.44
CA GLY A 196 -10.95 -6.48 -9.28
C GLY A 196 -10.01 -6.41 -10.47
N LEU A 197 -8.71 -6.63 -10.27
CA LEU A 197 -7.74 -6.57 -11.36
C LEU A 197 -7.78 -7.81 -12.27
N VAL A 198 -7.96 -9.01 -11.70
CA VAL A 198 -8.08 -10.25 -12.49
C VAL A 198 -9.34 -10.25 -13.34
N ILE A 199 -10.44 -9.66 -12.88
CA ILE A 199 -11.65 -9.47 -13.69
C ILE A 199 -11.44 -8.36 -14.71
N ALA A 200 -10.82 -7.24 -14.33
CA ALA A 200 -10.64 -6.10 -15.24
C ALA A 200 -9.73 -6.40 -16.43
N ALA A 201 -8.65 -7.15 -16.23
CA ALA A 201 -7.66 -7.45 -17.27
C ALA A 201 -8.26 -8.14 -18.53
N PRO A 202 -9.01 -9.25 -18.45
CA PRO A 202 -9.58 -9.88 -19.65
C PRO A 202 -10.62 -8.99 -20.33
N PHE A 203 -11.43 -8.25 -19.58
CA PHE A 203 -12.42 -7.34 -20.17
C PHE A 203 -11.77 -6.18 -20.93
N SER A 204 -10.67 -5.64 -20.43
CA SER A 204 -9.94 -4.57 -21.12
C SER A 204 -9.21 -5.09 -22.37
N MET A 205 -8.70 -6.32 -22.34
CA MET A 205 -8.02 -6.93 -23.49
C MET A 205 -8.92 -7.19 -24.70
N VAL A 206 -10.20 -7.51 -24.47
CA VAL A 206 -11.16 -7.82 -25.56
C VAL A 206 -11.84 -6.57 -26.13
N HIS A 207 -11.54 -5.38 -25.60
CA HIS A 207 -12.18 -4.16 -26.04
C HIS A 207 -11.76 -3.79 -27.48
N PRO A 208 -12.69 -3.40 -28.39
CA PRO A 208 -12.39 -3.19 -29.81
C PRO A 208 -11.29 -2.15 -30.12
N ALA A 209 -11.13 -1.16 -29.23
CA ALA A 209 -10.08 -0.14 -29.35
C ALA A 209 -8.66 -0.64 -29.00
N VAL A 210 -8.54 -1.88 -28.53
CA VAL A 210 -7.28 -2.46 -28.05
C VAL A 210 -6.70 -3.40 -29.11
N SER A 211 -5.54 -3.02 -29.64
CA SER A 211 -4.82 -3.81 -30.64
C SER A 211 -3.82 -4.78 -29.98
N PHE A 212 -4.32 -5.58 -29.03
CA PHE A 212 -3.46 -6.38 -28.14
C PHE A 212 -2.57 -7.38 -28.89
N GLU A 213 -3.13 -8.11 -29.87
CA GLU A 213 -2.38 -9.10 -30.66
C GLU A 213 -1.24 -8.47 -31.47
N ASN A 214 -1.47 -7.28 -32.04
CA ASN A 214 -0.44 -6.56 -32.80
C ASN A 214 0.70 -6.07 -31.89
N HIS A 215 0.39 -5.62 -30.68
CA HIS A 215 1.42 -5.20 -29.73
C HIS A 215 2.21 -6.37 -29.12
N LEU A 216 1.60 -7.55 -28.97
CA LEU A 216 2.32 -8.75 -28.55
C LEU A 216 3.36 -9.19 -29.59
N THR A 217 3.07 -9.00 -30.88
CA THR A 217 3.98 -9.39 -31.98
C THR A 217 5.14 -8.42 -32.14
N THR A 218 4.93 -7.10 -31.97
CA THR A 218 6.02 -6.11 -32.04
C THR A 218 6.96 -6.13 -30.84
N ARG A 219 6.54 -6.74 -29.71
CA ARG A 219 7.30 -6.83 -28.45
C ARG A 219 7.67 -5.48 -27.82
N ASP A 220 7.05 -4.39 -28.25
CA ASP A 220 7.31 -3.04 -27.71
C ASP A 220 7.01 -2.95 -26.21
N TRP A 221 6.13 -3.82 -25.70
CA TRP A 221 5.80 -3.93 -24.28
C TRP A 221 6.95 -4.46 -23.40
N LEU A 222 7.95 -5.12 -23.98
CA LEU A 222 9.14 -5.54 -23.23
C LEU A 222 9.97 -4.33 -22.80
N GLY A 223 9.99 -3.26 -23.61
CA GLY A 223 10.88 -2.13 -23.40
C GLY A 223 12.36 -2.50 -23.55
N HIS A 224 13.22 -1.48 -23.53
CA HIS A 224 14.67 -1.66 -23.60
C HIS A 224 15.35 -0.72 -22.60
N VAL A 225 16.37 -1.23 -21.91
CA VAL A 225 17.27 -0.42 -21.09
C VAL A 225 18.46 -0.10 -21.96
N LYS A 226 18.68 1.18 -22.24
CA LYS A 226 19.83 1.61 -23.01
C LYS A 226 21.09 1.55 -22.15
N SER A 227 22.25 1.41 -22.78
CA SER A 227 23.53 1.35 -22.07
C SER A 227 23.81 2.58 -21.20
N GLU A 228 23.30 3.74 -21.61
CA GLU A 228 23.41 5.00 -20.87
C GLU A 228 22.61 4.99 -19.56
N ASP A 229 21.49 4.27 -19.51
CA ASP A 229 20.55 4.25 -18.40
C ASP A 229 20.81 3.10 -17.40
N ILE A 230 21.83 2.26 -17.64
CA ILE A 230 22.13 1.11 -16.77
C ILE A 230 22.40 1.56 -15.34
N GLY A 231 23.04 2.71 -15.15
CA GLY A 231 23.28 3.29 -13.82
C GLY A 231 21.98 3.57 -13.07
N GLU A 232 21.05 4.30 -13.68
CA GLU A 232 19.71 4.60 -13.12
C GLU A 232 18.94 3.30 -12.85
N TRP A 233 19.00 2.36 -13.79
CA TRP A 233 18.31 1.09 -13.64
C TRP A 233 18.82 0.29 -12.44
N VAL A 234 20.14 0.18 -12.28
CA VAL A 234 20.74 -0.55 -11.14
C VAL A 234 20.45 0.17 -9.83
N ASP A 235 20.57 1.51 -9.80
CA ASP A 235 20.28 2.31 -8.62
C ASP A 235 18.82 2.16 -8.17
N GLY A 236 17.86 2.30 -9.10
CA GLY A 236 16.43 2.09 -8.83
C GLY A 236 16.13 0.67 -8.32
N MET A 237 16.78 -0.33 -8.89
CA MET A 237 16.61 -1.71 -8.43
C MET A 237 17.17 -1.91 -7.01
N LEU A 238 18.36 -1.38 -6.71
CA LEU A 238 18.94 -1.44 -5.37
C LEU A 238 18.09 -0.68 -4.34
N LEU A 239 17.55 0.48 -4.73
CA LEU A 239 16.63 1.27 -3.93
C LEU A 239 15.36 0.47 -3.58
N LEU A 240 14.75 -0.21 -4.54
CA LEU A 240 13.55 -1.02 -4.27
C LEU A 240 13.85 -2.25 -3.39
N VAL A 241 14.99 -2.92 -3.63
CA VAL A 241 15.39 -4.12 -2.88
C VAL A 241 15.78 -3.79 -1.44
N PHE A 242 16.69 -2.83 -1.24
CA PHE A 242 17.22 -2.51 0.08
C PHE A 242 16.41 -1.44 0.79
N GLY A 243 15.86 -0.47 0.06
CA GLY A 243 14.99 0.57 0.60
C GLY A 243 13.62 0.04 1.03
N GLY A 244 13.18 -1.12 0.52
CA GLY A 244 11.98 -1.80 1.02
C GLY A 244 12.17 -2.48 2.40
N ILE A 245 13.40 -2.74 2.84
CA ILE A 245 13.63 -3.45 4.11
C ILE A 245 13.36 -2.56 5.34
N PRO A 246 13.89 -1.32 5.45
CA PRO A 246 13.75 -0.48 6.64
C PRO A 246 12.38 0.22 6.71
N TRP A 247 11.30 -0.51 6.46
CA TRP A 247 9.94 -0.02 6.66
C TRP A 247 9.33 -0.65 7.91
N GLN A 248 8.87 0.20 8.82
CA GLN A 248 8.23 -0.25 10.05
C GLN A 248 6.97 -1.07 9.75
N GLY A 249 6.25 -0.77 8.66
CA GLY A 249 5.12 -1.55 8.21
C GLY A 249 5.46 -3.03 8.07
N TYR A 250 6.55 -3.36 7.37
CA TYR A 250 7.05 -4.73 7.20
C TYR A 250 7.42 -5.39 8.54
N PHE A 251 8.21 -4.71 9.37
CA PHE A 251 8.64 -5.25 10.67
C PHE A 251 7.46 -5.51 11.62
N GLN A 252 6.43 -4.65 11.63
CA GLN A 252 5.24 -4.87 12.45
C GLN A 252 4.52 -6.19 12.11
N ARG A 253 4.43 -6.55 10.83
CA ARG A 253 3.77 -7.80 10.40
C ARG A 253 4.59 -9.03 10.76
N ILE A 254 5.90 -8.97 10.62
CA ILE A 254 6.78 -10.09 10.96
C ILE A 254 6.86 -10.32 12.46
N LEU A 255 6.98 -9.24 13.23
CA LEU A 255 7.11 -9.29 14.68
C LEU A 255 5.80 -9.68 15.37
N SER A 256 4.67 -9.57 14.67
CA SER A 256 3.33 -9.98 15.14
C SER A 256 2.96 -11.44 14.82
N ILE A 257 3.87 -12.22 14.24
CA ILE A 257 3.73 -13.67 14.08
C ILE A 257 4.40 -14.36 15.27
N LYS A 258 3.83 -15.46 15.79
CA LYS A 258 4.35 -16.12 17.01
C LYS A 258 5.70 -16.82 16.81
N SER A 259 5.89 -17.55 15.71
CA SER A 259 7.09 -18.37 15.46
C SER A 259 8.04 -17.74 14.46
N THR A 260 9.35 -17.77 14.74
CA THR A 260 10.39 -17.16 13.89
C THR A 260 10.46 -17.86 12.55
N SER A 261 10.44 -19.20 12.57
CA SER A 261 10.45 -20.00 11.34
C SER A 261 9.22 -19.70 10.49
N VAL A 262 8.05 -19.62 11.12
CA VAL A 262 6.80 -19.28 10.41
C VAL A 262 6.91 -17.88 9.81
N ALA A 263 7.33 -16.86 10.58
CA ALA A 263 7.48 -15.51 10.07
C ALA A 263 8.42 -15.41 8.85
N THR A 264 9.55 -16.13 8.88
CA THR A 264 10.46 -16.21 7.72
C THR A 264 9.78 -16.89 6.53
N THR A 265 9.12 -18.04 6.73
CA THR A 265 8.42 -18.75 5.64
C THR A 265 7.30 -17.91 5.05
N LEU A 266 6.50 -17.21 5.86
CA LEU A 266 5.41 -16.38 5.36
C LEU A 266 5.92 -15.16 4.60
N SER A 267 7.03 -14.55 5.03
CA SER A 267 7.65 -13.45 4.28
C SER A 267 8.15 -13.91 2.90
N ILE A 268 8.82 -15.07 2.83
CA ILE A 268 9.25 -15.67 1.56
C ILE A 268 8.05 -16.08 0.71
N ALA A 269 6.99 -16.65 1.30
CA ALA A 269 5.77 -17.01 0.57
C ALA A 269 5.07 -15.76 -0.01
N SER A 270 5.10 -14.64 0.72
CA SER A 270 4.50 -13.38 0.29
C SER A 270 5.16 -12.80 -0.96
N MET A 271 6.45 -13.09 -1.19
CA MET A 271 7.14 -12.76 -2.45
C MET A 271 6.37 -13.28 -3.68
N PHE A 272 6.03 -14.57 -3.68
CA PHE A 272 5.30 -15.17 -4.80
C PHE A 272 3.92 -14.54 -4.96
N GLY A 273 3.26 -14.19 -3.85
CA GLY A 273 2.00 -13.46 -3.86
C GLY A 273 2.12 -12.09 -4.54
N CYS A 274 3.17 -11.32 -4.22
CA CYS A 274 3.45 -10.03 -4.86
C CYS A 274 3.68 -10.18 -6.37
N LEU A 275 4.47 -11.17 -6.80
CA LEU A 275 4.72 -11.43 -8.22
C LEU A 275 3.45 -11.82 -8.98
N ILE A 276 2.61 -12.69 -8.39
CA ILE A 276 1.33 -13.09 -8.99
C ILE A 276 0.39 -11.89 -9.16
N LEU A 277 0.29 -11.04 -8.13
CA LEU A 277 -0.58 -9.86 -8.14
C LEU A 277 -0.06 -8.72 -9.04
N ALA A 278 1.22 -8.73 -9.38
CA ALA A 278 1.76 -7.81 -10.38
C ALA A 278 1.25 -8.11 -11.79
N VAL A 279 0.95 -9.38 -12.12
CA VAL A 279 0.59 -9.78 -13.48
C VAL A 279 -0.65 -9.04 -14.00
N PRO A 280 -1.79 -9.00 -13.28
CA PRO A 280 -2.96 -8.24 -13.74
C PRO A 280 -2.68 -6.74 -13.92
N SER A 281 -1.90 -6.14 -13.00
CA SER A 281 -1.54 -4.72 -13.07
C SER A 281 -0.66 -4.43 -14.28
N ALA A 282 0.31 -5.30 -14.55
CA ALA A 282 1.20 -5.19 -15.70
C ALA A 282 0.43 -5.36 -17.01
N LEU A 283 -0.48 -6.33 -17.09
CA LEU A 283 -1.36 -6.54 -18.25
C LEU A 283 -2.21 -5.30 -18.53
N ILE A 284 -2.77 -4.66 -17.50
CA ILE A 284 -3.53 -3.42 -17.67
C ILE A 284 -2.65 -2.30 -18.26
N GLY A 285 -1.40 -2.18 -17.84
CA GLY A 285 -0.46 -1.22 -18.43
C GLY A 285 -0.13 -1.52 -19.89
N VAL A 286 0.03 -2.80 -20.25
CA VAL A 286 0.21 -3.22 -21.66
C VAL A 286 -1.03 -2.88 -22.49
N VAL A 287 -2.23 -3.15 -21.95
CA VAL A 287 -3.49 -2.78 -22.61
C VAL A 287 -3.58 -1.27 -22.82
N ALA A 288 -3.23 -0.48 -21.80
CA ALA A 288 -3.20 0.99 -21.93
C ALA A 288 -2.30 1.43 -23.09
N ARG A 289 -1.16 0.77 -23.29
CA ARG A 289 -0.21 1.08 -24.37
C ARG A 289 -0.73 0.63 -25.74
N ALA A 290 -1.39 -0.53 -25.79
CA ALA A 290 -1.92 -1.13 -27.02
C ALA A 290 -3.25 -0.51 -27.49
N THR A 291 -3.81 0.43 -26.72
CA THR A 291 -5.10 1.07 -27.01
C THR A 291 -4.90 2.29 -27.90
N ASP A 292 -5.69 2.37 -28.98
CA ASP A 292 -5.84 3.62 -29.72
C ASP A 292 -6.84 4.53 -29.02
N TRP A 293 -6.33 5.36 -28.10
CA TRP A 293 -7.12 6.27 -27.27
C TRP A 293 -7.91 7.32 -28.06
N SER A 294 -7.52 7.59 -29.32
CA SER A 294 -8.26 8.51 -30.19
C SER A 294 -9.59 7.91 -30.67
N SER A 295 -9.66 6.58 -30.75
CA SER A 295 -10.84 5.81 -31.17
C SER A 295 -11.79 5.46 -30.01
N VAL A 296 -11.39 5.73 -28.76
CA VAL A 296 -12.15 5.33 -27.56
C VAL A 296 -13.36 6.25 -27.37
N PRO A 297 -14.60 5.70 -27.40
CA PRO A 297 -15.81 6.49 -27.24
C PRO A 297 -15.83 7.24 -25.90
N GLY A 298 -16.04 8.56 -25.95
CA GLY A 298 -16.17 9.41 -24.76
C GLY A 298 -14.86 9.99 -24.20
N TYR A 299 -13.70 9.59 -24.72
CA TYR A 299 -12.42 10.26 -24.44
C TYR A 299 -11.94 11.10 -25.64
N ASN A 300 -11.88 10.51 -26.84
CA ASN A 300 -11.53 11.15 -28.12
C ASN A 300 -10.28 12.07 -28.05
N ARG A 301 -9.27 11.69 -27.27
CA ARG A 301 -8.01 12.43 -27.10
C ARG A 301 -6.82 11.48 -27.16
N THR A 302 -5.65 12.00 -27.50
CA THR A 302 -4.39 11.26 -27.38
C THR A 302 -4.03 11.09 -25.91
N PHE A 303 -3.82 9.86 -25.48
CA PHE A 303 -3.24 9.54 -24.17
C PHE A 303 -1.76 9.27 -24.38
N THR A 304 -0.90 10.14 -23.85
CA THR A 304 0.55 10.07 -24.04
C THR A 304 1.23 9.50 -22.81
N THR A 305 2.52 9.18 -22.94
CA THR A 305 3.33 8.68 -21.82
C THR A 305 3.46 9.67 -20.65
N GLU A 306 3.17 10.95 -20.86
CA GLU A 306 3.19 11.98 -19.80
C GLU A 306 2.02 11.81 -18.82
N ASP A 307 0.91 11.21 -19.26
CA ASP A 307 -0.26 10.93 -18.42
C ASP A 307 -0.20 9.53 -17.77
N GLY A 308 1.00 8.92 -17.70
CA GLY A 308 1.16 7.51 -17.33
C GLY A 308 0.57 7.12 -15.98
N ASN A 309 0.58 8.03 -15.01
CA ASN A 309 -0.04 7.83 -13.69
C ASN A 309 -1.56 7.55 -13.75
N ALA A 310 -2.23 7.97 -14.83
CA ALA A 310 -3.64 7.75 -15.07
C ALA A 310 -3.92 6.49 -15.89
N ALA A 311 -2.89 5.72 -16.31
CA ALA A 311 -3.08 4.56 -17.19
C ALA A 311 -4.05 3.52 -16.59
N MET A 312 -3.83 3.14 -15.33
CA MET A 312 -4.71 2.21 -14.60
C MET A 312 -6.17 2.71 -14.52
N PRO A 313 -6.47 3.90 -13.97
CA PRO A 313 -7.85 4.37 -13.89
C PRO A 313 -8.48 4.63 -15.26
N MET A 314 -7.70 5.04 -16.27
CA MET A 314 -8.20 5.23 -17.63
C MET A 314 -8.66 3.92 -18.27
N VAL A 315 -7.87 2.85 -18.15
CA VAL A 315 -8.25 1.51 -18.65
C VAL A 315 -9.50 1.02 -17.95
N LEU A 316 -9.57 1.13 -16.63
CA LEU A 316 -10.74 0.69 -15.87
C LEU A 316 -12.00 1.48 -16.25
N ARG A 317 -11.88 2.78 -16.53
CA ARG A 317 -13.04 3.60 -16.89
C ARG A 317 -13.54 3.35 -18.31
N TYR A 318 -12.64 3.34 -19.29
CA TYR A 318 -13.03 3.42 -20.69
C TYR A 318 -13.00 2.08 -21.42
N LEU A 319 -12.22 1.11 -20.93
CA LEU A 319 -12.02 -0.17 -21.63
C LEU A 319 -12.72 -1.33 -20.93
N THR A 320 -13.38 -1.11 -19.80
CA THR A 320 -14.13 -2.16 -19.10
C THR A 320 -15.62 -1.82 -18.99
N PRO A 321 -16.50 -2.84 -18.94
CA PRO A 321 -17.90 -2.62 -18.66
C PRO A 321 -18.11 -1.86 -17.35
N GLN A 322 -19.20 -1.11 -17.29
CA GLN A 322 -19.50 -0.23 -16.16
C GLN A 322 -19.42 -0.94 -14.79
N TRP A 323 -19.92 -2.18 -14.68
CA TRP A 323 -19.85 -2.94 -13.42
C TRP A 323 -18.42 -3.39 -13.05
N VAL A 324 -17.57 -3.69 -14.04
CA VAL A 324 -16.15 -4.08 -13.84
C VAL A 324 -15.34 -2.89 -13.36
N SER A 325 -15.61 -1.72 -13.94
CA SER A 325 -15.02 -0.45 -13.53
C SER A 325 -15.21 -0.19 -12.03
N PHE A 326 -16.36 -0.57 -11.46
CA PHE A 326 -16.62 -0.42 -10.02
C PHE A 326 -15.81 -1.36 -9.16
N VAL A 327 -15.68 -2.63 -9.57
CA VAL A 327 -14.85 -3.60 -8.85
C VAL A 327 -13.38 -3.17 -8.93
N GLY A 328 -12.92 -2.68 -10.08
CA GLY A 328 -11.59 -2.11 -10.27
C GLY A 328 -11.35 -0.85 -9.43
N LEU A 329 -12.36 0.02 -9.28
CA LEU A 329 -12.28 1.17 -8.37
C LEU A 329 -12.12 0.75 -6.91
N GLY A 330 -12.91 -0.25 -6.49
CA GLY A 330 -12.78 -0.87 -5.19
C GLY A 330 -11.37 -1.43 -4.98
N ALA A 331 -10.79 -2.07 -6.00
CA ALA A 331 -9.41 -2.56 -5.97
C ALA A 331 -8.36 -1.45 -5.81
N ILE A 332 -8.43 -0.35 -6.59
CA ILE A 332 -7.50 0.77 -6.42
C ILE A 332 -7.63 1.38 -5.03
N SER A 333 -8.88 1.57 -4.58
CA SER A 333 -9.20 2.11 -3.27
C SER A 333 -8.65 1.22 -2.16
N ALA A 334 -8.83 -0.10 -2.28
CA ALA A 334 -8.29 -1.10 -1.38
C ALA A 334 -6.76 -1.03 -1.27
N ALA A 335 -6.08 -0.99 -2.41
CA ALA A 335 -4.63 -0.97 -2.49
C ALA A 335 -4.06 0.29 -1.82
N VAL A 336 -4.63 1.45 -2.10
CA VAL A 336 -4.18 2.71 -1.49
C VAL A 336 -4.47 2.75 0.01
N MET A 337 -5.68 2.35 0.43
CA MET A 337 -6.07 2.40 1.84
C MET A 337 -5.21 1.47 2.71
N SER A 338 -4.90 0.27 2.22
CA SER A 338 -3.99 -0.68 2.89
C SER A 338 -2.55 -0.14 3.01
N SER A 339 -2.11 0.71 2.07
CA SER A 339 -0.82 1.39 2.21
C SER A 339 -0.87 2.51 3.25
N ALA A 340 -1.94 3.31 3.20
CA ALA A 340 -2.12 4.47 4.08
C ALA A 340 -2.26 4.04 5.54
N ASP A 341 -3.10 3.06 5.85
CA ASP A 341 -3.27 2.58 7.23
C ASP A 341 -1.99 1.95 7.79
N SER A 342 -1.23 1.23 6.97
CA SER A 342 0.07 0.65 7.30
C SER A 342 1.07 1.71 7.71
N SER A 343 1.24 2.77 6.91
CA SER A 343 2.16 3.87 7.21
C SER A 343 1.71 4.68 8.43
N ILE A 344 0.41 4.97 8.54
CA ILE A 344 -0.15 5.69 9.69
C ILE A 344 0.11 4.91 10.98
N LEU A 345 -0.19 3.61 11.00
CA LEU A 345 0.03 2.77 12.18
C LEU A 345 1.51 2.56 12.48
N ALA A 346 2.35 2.43 11.45
CA ALA A 346 3.81 2.30 11.56
C ALA A 346 4.43 3.50 12.27
N SER A 347 4.23 4.71 11.73
CA SER A 347 4.71 5.95 12.32
C SER A 347 4.17 6.20 13.72
N SER A 348 2.87 5.96 13.95
CA SER A 348 2.26 6.14 15.26
C SER A 348 2.82 5.18 16.31
N SER A 349 3.16 3.96 15.89
CA SER A 349 3.79 2.97 16.74
C SER A 349 5.22 3.35 17.10
N MET A 350 6.04 3.77 16.13
CA MET A 350 7.40 4.25 16.38
C MET A 350 7.40 5.45 17.31
N PHE A 351 6.50 6.42 17.11
CA PHE A 351 6.36 7.56 18.00
C PHE A 351 6.04 7.13 19.44
N THR A 352 5.03 6.28 19.60
CA THR A 352 4.57 5.85 20.93
C THR A 352 5.65 5.06 21.68
N ARG A 353 6.40 4.20 20.97
CA ARG A 353 7.45 3.36 21.54
C ARG A 353 8.75 4.12 21.71
N ASN A 354 9.36 4.55 20.61
CA ASN A 354 10.74 5.02 20.57
C ASN A 354 10.88 6.44 21.10
N VAL A 355 9.91 7.32 20.81
CA VAL A 355 9.94 8.70 21.26
C VAL A 355 9.28 8.83 22.63
N TYR A 356 8.01 8.45 22.75
CA TYR A 356 7.26 8.69 23.99
C TYR A 356 7.68 7.77 25.13
N LYS A 357 7.56 6.45 24.97
CA LYS A 357 7.87 5.50 26.05
C LYS A 357 9.35 5.44 26.37
N LEU A 358 10.21 5.26 25.37
CA LEU A 358 11.64 4.99 25.62
C LEU A 358 12.48 6.24 25.87
N THR A 359 12.06 7.42 25.40
CA THR A 359 12.85 8.66 25.53
C THR A 359 12.20 9.68 26.47
N ILE A 360 10.93 10.04 26.26
CA ILE A 360 10.28 11.13 27.03
C ILE A 360 9.80 10.65 28.40
N ARG A 361 9.08 9.52 28.46
CA ARG A 361 8.43 9.03 29.67
C ARG A 361 8.56 7.50 29.84
N PRO A 362 9.73 7.01 30.31
CA PRO A 362 9.99 5.60 30.60
C PRO A 362 8.97 4.92 31.53
N LYS A 363 8.39 5.69 32.45
CA LYS A 363 7.39 5.20 33.44
C LYS A 363 5.94 5.29 32.97
N ALA A 364 5.67 5.64 31.70
CA ALA A 364 4.31 5.74 31.18
C ALA A 364 3.54 4.41 31.31
N SER A 365 2.28 4.47 31.74
CA SER A 365 1.43 3.28 31.91
C SER A 365 0.92 2.76 30.56
N GLU A 366 0.50 1.49 30.49
CA GLU A 366 -0.12 0.92 29.28
C GLU A 366 -1.31 1.74 28.79
N ARG A 367 -2.20 2.17 29.71
CA ARG A 367 -3.39 2.96 29.38
C ARG A 367 -3.02 4.30 28.75
N GLU A 368 -1.95 4.91 29.23
CA GLU A 368 -1.42 6.16 28.71
C GLU A 368 -0.84 5.98 27.31
N LEU A 369 -0.01 4.95 27.10
CA LEU A 369 0.56 4.64 25.79
C LEU A 369 -0.52 4.37 24.73
N ASN A 370 -1.65 3.80 25.12
CA ASN A 370 -2.77 3.59 24.21
C ASN A 370 -3.41 4.90 23.74
N TRP A 371 -3.57 5.87 24.64
CA TRP A 371 -4.08 7.19 24.27
C TRP A 371 -3.07 7.92 23.38
N VAL A 372 -1.78 7.83 23.71
CA VAL A 372 -0.70 8.40 22.89
C VAL A 372 -0.72 7.79 21.49
N LEU A 373 -0.85 6.47 21.36
CA LEU A 373 -0.95 5.80 20.06
C LEU A 373 -2.13 6.30 19.24
N ARG A 374 -3.31 6.44 19.84
CA ARG A 374 -4.51 6.93 19.14
C ARG A 374 -4.38 8.39 18.70
N ILE A 375 -3.83 9.23 19.57
CA ILE A 375 -3.55 10.64 19.24
C ILE A 375 -2.52 10.71 18.11
N ALA A 376 -1.48 9.86 18.16
CA ALA A 376 -0.47 9.79 17.11
C ALA A 376 -1.08 9.35 15.76
N VAL A 377 -1.97 8.36 15.75
CA VAL A 377 -2.69 7.92 14.53
C VAL A 377 -3.47 9.09 13.92
N ILE A 378 -4.20 9.85 14.74
CA ILE A 378 -4.95 11.02 14.27
C ILE A 378 -4.01 12.09 13.74
N ALA A 379 -2.93 12.40 14.49
CA ALA A 379 -1.97 13.43 14.10
C ALA A 379 -1.24 13.07 12.79
N VAL A 380 -0.72 11.85 12.66
CA VAL A 380 -0.05 11.36 11.45
C VAL A 380 -1.04 11.35 10.28
N SER A 381 -2.27 10.89 10.47
CA SER A 381 -3.30 10.93 9.43
C SER A 381 -3.59 12.35 8.94
N ILE A 382 -3.72 13.32 9.84
CA ILE A 382 -3.94 14.73 9.48
C ILE A 382 -2.73 15.26 8.70
N LEU A 383 -1.51 15.01 9.17
CA LEU A 383 -0.29 15.46 8.50
C LEU A 383 -0.15 14.85 7.10
N SER A 384 -0.36 13.54 6.94
CA SER A 384 -0.35 12.88 5.62
C SER A 384 -1.43 13.43 4.69
N THR A 385 -2.62 13.73 5.23
CA THR A 385 -3.71 14.35 4.44
C THR A 385 -3.31 15.75 3.99
N LEU A 386 -2.70 16.56 4.86
CA LEU A 386 -2.21 17.89 4.49
C LEU A 386 -1.15 17.81 3.40
N VAL A 387 -0.20 16.88 3.50
CA VAL A 387 0.78 16.62 2.44
C VAL A 387 0.09 16.22 1.13
N ALA A 388 -0.90 15.33 1.18
CA ALA A 388 -1.65 14.92 -0.01
C ALA A 388 -2.41 16.09 -0.67
N LEU A 389 -2.92 17.05 0.12
CA LEU A 389 -3.65 18.21 -0.38
C LEU A 389 -2.75 19.33 -0.91
N THR A 390 -1.53 19.47 -0.38
CA THR A 390 -0.57 20.50 -0.84
C THR A 390 0.24 20.05 -2.05
N VAL A 391 0.40 18.75 -2.27
CA VAL A 391 1.17 18.21 -3.40
C VAL A 391 0.28 18.02 -4.62
N SER A 392 0.46 18.89 -5.61
CA SER A 392 -0.32 18.90 -6.86
C SER A 392 -0.01 17.72 -7.77
N SER A 393 1.22 17.17 -7.70
CA SER A 393 1.74 16.15 -8.62
C SER A 393 2.52 15.05 -7.89
N VAL A 394 2.20 13.78 -8.20
CA VAL A 394 2.85 12.56 -7.68
C VAL A 394 4.33 12.49 -8.08
N TYR A 395 4.73 13.17 -9.16
CA TYR A 395 6.11 13.20 -9.68
C TYR A 395 7.16 13.77 -8.71
N TYR A 396 6.74 14.52 -7.68
CA TYR A 396 7.67 15.10 -6.70
C TYR A 396 7.94 14.19 -5.50
N LEU A 397 7.29 13.02 -5.41
CA LEU A 397 7.37 12.10 -4.27
C LEU A 397 8.03 10.76 -4.59
N SER A 398 8.39 10.52 -5.86
CA SER A 398 9.06 9.31 -6.37
C SER A 398 10.52 9.59 -6.70
#